data_AF-A0A6G4D630-F1
#
_entry.id   AF-A0A6G4D630-F1
#
_cell.length_a   1.000
_cell.length_b   1.000
_cell.length_c   1.000
_cell.angle_alpha   90.00
_cell.angle_beta   90.00
_cell.angle_gamma   90.00
#
_symmetry.space_group_name_H-M   'P 1'
#
loop_
_entity.id
_entity.type
_entity.pdbx_description
1 polymer ?
#
loop_
_entity_poly.entity_id
_entity_poly.type
_entity_poly.pdbx_seq_one_letter_code
_entity_poly.pdbx_strand_id
1 'polypeptide(L)'
;MSTQLDYFKNLIEEKGYKFTFQKKIILKTLMESFIHLNVEEIYNKIKKNNIGIATVYRNLKVFKKLGIVKELNINAVNYYEMKLFSGKPLHIHFKCLKCNSII
;
A
#
# COMPACT_ATOMS: atom_id res chain seq x y z
N MET A 1 -8.77 5.55 13.40
CA MET A 1 -8.05 4.42 12.77
C MET A 1 -8.90 3.15 12.61
N SER A 2 -9.80 2.80 13.54
CA SER A 2 -10.72 1.65 13.40
C SER A 2 -11.64 1.77 12.18
N THR A 3 -12.33 2.91 12.03
CA THR A 3 -13.36 3.12 11.00
C THR A 3 -12.87 2.95 9.56
N GLN A 4 -11.67 3.43 9.23
CA GLN A 4 -11.11 3.29 7.87
C GLN A 4 -10.71 1.85 7.55
N LEU A 5 -10.16 1.12 8.52
CA LEU A 5 -9.78 -0.27 8.31
C LEU A 5 -11.02 -1.15 8.13
N ASP A 6 -12.08 -0.86 8.89
CA ASP A 6 -13.37 -1.55 8.76
C ASP A 6 -14.04 -1.27 7.41
N TYR A 7 -13.96 -0.03 6.91
CA TYR A 7 -14.41 0.29 5.55
C TYR A 7 -13.70 -0.55 4.48
N PHE A 8 -12.37 -0.62 4.52
CA PHE A 8 -11.62 -1.43 3.55
C PHE A 8 -11.84 -2.93 3.72
N LYS A 9 -12.03 -3.40 4.96
CA LYS A 9 -12.44 -4.79 5.21
C LYS A 9 -13.75 -5.08 4.49
N ASN A 10 -14.79 -4.28 4.72
CA ASN A 10 -16.10 -4.46 4.11
C ASN A 10 -16.01 -4.40 2.58
N LEU A 11 -15.30 -3.42 2.02
CA LEU A 11 -15.07 -3.31 0.58
C LEU A 11 -14.39 -4.55 -0.01
N ILE A 12 -13.37 -5.09 0.67
CA ILE A 12 -12.66 -6.30 0.23
C ILE A 12 -13.61 -7.51 0.23
N GLU A 13 -14.40 -7.65 1.30
CA GLU A 13 -15.35 -8.75 1.47
C GLU A 13 -16.53 -8.67 0.50
N GLU A 14 -17.12 -7.48 0.30
CA GLU A 14 -18.18 -7.22 -0.69
C GLU A 14 -17.75 -7.55 -2.13
N LYS A 15 -16.45 -7.41 -2.43
CA LYS A 15 -15.88 -7.75 -3.74
C LYS A 15 -15.44 -9.21 -3.85
N GLY A 16 -15.83 -10.05 -2.88
CA GLY A 16 -15.62 -11.50 -2.89
C GLY A 16 -14.22 -11.96 -2.45
N TYR A 17 -13.41 -11.06 -1.87
CA TYR A 17 -12.09 -11.41 -1.35
C TYR A 17 -12.13 -11.62 0.16
N LYS A 18 -11.40 -12.62 0.67
CA LYS A 18 -11.23 -12.78 2.13
C LYS A 18 -10.29 -11.70 2.69
N PHE A 19 -10.72 -11.03 3.76
CA PHE A 19 -9.88 -10.11 4.53
C PHE A 19 -8.98 -10.86 5.52
N THR A 20 -7.85 -11.37 5.01
CA THR A 20 -6.90 -12.15 5.80
C THR A 20 -6.00 -11.28 6.67
N PHE A 21 -5.36 -11.89 7.68
CA PHE A 21 -4.34 -11.22 8.50
C PHE A 21 -3.23 -10.57 7.66
N GLN A 22 -2.79 -11.23 6.59
CA GLN A 22 -1.78 -10.70 5.66
C GLN A 22 -2.26 -9.43 4.97
N LYS A 23 -3.52 -9.39 4.48
CA LYS A 23 -4.12 -8.18 3.90
C LYS A 23 -4.17 -7.05 4.91
N LYS A 24 -4.60 -7.36 6.14
CA LYS A 24 -4.66 -6.38 7.24
C LYS A 24 -3.30 -5.75 7.52
N ILE A 25 -2.24 -6.55 7.64
CA ILE A 25 -0.89 -6.04 7.91
C ILE A 25 -0.39 -5.16 6.76
N ILE A 26 -0.49 -5.65 5.51
CA ILE A 26 -0.02 -4.89 4.32
C ILE A 26 -0.80 -3.56 4.19
N LEU A 27 -2.12 -3.61 4.37
CA LEU A 27 -2.97 -2.42 4.26
C LEU A 27 -2.64 -1.40 5.35
N LYS A 28 -2.44 -1.83 6.60
CA LYS A 28 -2.00 -0.94 7.68
C LYS A 28 -0.66 -0.28 7.37
N THR A 29 0.31 -1.04 6.87
CA THR A 29 1.62 -0.51 6.47
C THR A 29 1.49 0.61 5.44
N LEU A 30 0.59 0.46 4.46
CA LEU A 30 0.32 1.49 3.45
C LEU A 30 -0.43 2.70 4.02
N MET A 31 -1.41 2.48 4.91
CA MET A 31 -2.15 3.56 5.58
C MET A 31 -1.26 4.44 6.46
N GLU A 32 -0.30 3.82 7.16
CA GLU A 32 0.65 4.50 8.05
C GLU A 32 1.81 5.17 7.31
N SER A 33 2.03 4.83 6.03
CA SER A 33 3.11 5.42 5.24
C SER A 33 2.77 6.82 4.73
N PHE A 34 3.65 7.79 4.94
CA PHE A 34 3.55 9.15 4.34
C PHE A 34 4.27 9.26 2.99
N ILE A 35 4.96 8.20 2.57
CA ILE A 35 5.69 8.11 1.29
C ILE A 35 5.13 6.96 0.45
N HIS A 36 5.41 6.99 -0.85
CA HIS A 36 5.18 5.82 -1.70
C HIS A 36 6.17 4.72 -1.36
N LEU A 37 5.67 3.49 -1.27
CA LEU A 37 6.52 2.34 -0.98
C LEU A 37 6.59 1.40 -2.18
N ASN A 38 7.79 0.93 -2.51
CA ASN A 38 7.95 -0.20 -3.40
C ASN A 38 7.71 -1.53 -2.67
N VAL A 39 7.70 -2.63 -3.41
CA VAL A 39 7.39 -3.96 -2.85
C VAL A 39 8.42 -4.42 -1.81
N GLU A 40 9.70 -4.13 -2.03
CA GLU A 40 10.78 -4.50 -1.11
C GLU A 40 10.69 -3.72 0.21
N GLU A 41 10.34 -2.44 0.16
CA GLU A 41 10.13 -1.59 1.33
C GLU A 41 8.94 -2.08 2.17
N ILE A 42 7.82 -2.42 1.51
CA ILE A 42 6.66 -3.01 2.19
C ILE A 42 7.05 -4.34 2.82
N TYR A 43 7.73 -5.22 2.07
CA TYR A 43 8.20 -6.50 2.58
C TYR A 43 9.12 -6.34 3.79
N ASN A 44 10.10 -5.43 3.72
CA ASN A 44 11.04 -5.16 4.79
C ASN A 44 10.36 -4.69 6.08
N LYS A 45 9.26 -3.92 5.98
CA LYS A 45 8.46 -3.48 7.12
C LYS A 45 7.67 -4.62 7.77
N ILE A 46 7.25 -5.64 7.00
CA ILE A 46 6.32 -6.67 7.49
C ILE A 46 6.93 -8.07 7.64
N LYS A 47 8.16 -8.31 7.19
CA LYS A 47 8.80 -9.65 7.13
C LYS A 47 8.82 -10.40 8.47
N LYS A 48 8.85 -9.69 9.61
CA LYS A 48 8.76 -10.28 10.96
C LYS A 48 7.43 -11.00 11.23
N ASN A 49 6.40 -10.77 10.41
CA ASN A 49 5.09 -11.41 10.52
C ASN A 49 4.97 -12.70 9.69
N ASN A 50 6.10 -13.29 9.26
CA ASN A 50 6.14 -14.48 8.40
C ASN A 50 5.37 -14.32 7.07
N ILE A 51 5.38 -13.10 6.52
CA ILE A 51 4.74 -12.78 5.22
C ILE A 51 5.83 -12.75 4.15
N GLY A 52 5.76 -13.68 3.19
CA GLY A 52 6.69 -13.72 2.05
C GLY A 52 6.45 -12.60 1.03
N ILE A 53 7.50 -12.23 0.29
CA ILE A 53 7.44 -11.14 -0.71
C ILE A 53 6.42 -11.39 -1.83
N ALA A 54 6.25 -12.64 -2.27
CA ALA A 54 5.23 -13.02 -3.25
C ALA A 54 3.79 -12.71 -2.76
N THR A 55 3.56 -12.79 -1.44
CA THR A 55 2.29 -12.42 -0.83
C THR A 55 2.07 -10.92 -0.87
N VAL A 56 3.13 -10.10 -0.76
CA VAL A 56 3.03 -8.65 -0.95
C VAL A 56 2.58 -8.32 -2.37
N TYR A 57 3.26 -8.87 -3.39
CA TYR A 57 2.88 -8.71 -4.79
C TYR A 57 1.42 -9.07 -5.07
N ARG A 58 0.98 -10.26 -4.61
CA ARG A 58 -0.41 -10.72 -4.82
C ARG A 58 -1.44 -9.79 -4.19
N ASN A 59 -1.20 -9.33 -2.96
CA ASN A 59 -2.15 -8.46 -2.28
C ASN A 59 -2.15 -7.04 -2.87
N LEU A 60 -1.00 -6.50 -3.29
CA LEU A 60 -0.95 -5.21 -4.00
C LEU A 60 -1.72 -5.25 -5.32
N LYS A 61 -1.63 -6.36 -6.07
CA LYS A 61 -2.42 -6.57 -7.29
C LYS A 61 -3.94 -6.57 -6.99
N VAL A 62 -4.36 -7.21 -5.90
CA VAL A 62 -5.76 -7.19 -5.45
C VAL A 62 -6.17 -5.78 -5.04
N PHE A 63 -5.38 -5.09 -4.20
CA PHE A 63 -5.70 -3.74 -3.73
C PHE A 63 -5.78 -2.75 -4.90
N LYS A 64 -4.89 -2.86 -5.89
CA LYS A 64 -4.94 -2.05 -7.11
C LYS A 64 -6.23 -2.31 -7.88
N LYS A 65 -6.60 -3.59 -8.08
CA LYS A 65 -7.85 -3.98 -8.75
C LYS A 65 -9.09 -3.44 -8.03
N LEU A 66 -9.06 -3.42 -6.70
CA LEU A 66 -10.13 -2.88 -5.86
C LEU A 66 -10.11 -1.35 -5.75
N GLY A 67 -9.14 -0.67 -6.35
CA GLY A 67 -8.99 0.78 -6.26
C GLY A 67 -8.59 1.29 -4.88
N ILE A 68 -8.06 0.42 -4.02
CA ILE A 68 -7.63 0.77 -2.65
C ILE A 68 -6.27 1.48 -2.68
N VAL A 69 -5.39 1.06 -3.61
CA VAL A 69 -4.07 1.65 -3.79
C VAL A 69 -3.92 2.21 -5.19
N LYS A 70 -3.05 3.21 -5.32
CA LYS A 70 -2.51 3.69 -6.59
C LYS A 70 -1.12 3.10 -6.78
N GLU A 71 -0.79 2.77 -8.02
CA GLU A 71 0.55 2.37 -8.43
C GLU A 71 1.17 3.48 -9.28
N LEU A 72 2.43 3.80 -9.02
CA LEU A 72 3.23 4.76 -9.75
C LEU A 72 4.49 4.06 -10.24
N ASN A 73 4.72 4.06 -11.56
CA ASN A 73 5.95 3.55 -12.15
C ASN A 73 6.95 4.69 -12.30
N ILE A 74 8.12 4.55 -11.68
CA ILE A 74 9.24 5.50 -11.79
C ILE A 74 10.50 4.70 -12.08
N ASN A 75 11.17 4.99 -13.20
CA ASN A 75 12.44 4.36 -13.57
C ASN A 75 12.40 2.82 -13.47
N ALA A 76 11.35 2.19 -14.04
CA ALA A 76 11.10 0.75 -14.00
C ALA A 76 10.82 0.15 -12.61
N VAL A 77 10.63 0.98 -11.57
CA VAL A 77 10.22 0.54 -10.22
C VAL A 77 8.77 0.94 -9.97
N ASN A 78 7.98 0.01 -9.44
CA ASN A 78 6.60 0.27 -9.03
C ASN A 78 6.54 0.67 -7.55
N TYR A 79 5.93 1.81 -7.30
CA TYR A 79 5.64 2.35 -5.98
C TYR A 79 4.14 2.36 -5.74
N TYR A 80 3.73 2.21 -4.49
CA TYR A 80 2.33 2.09 -4.09
C TYR A 80 2.00 3.04 -2.94
N GLU A 81 0.80 3.62 -3.02
CA GLU A 81 0.22 4.48 -1.98
C GLU A 81 -1.30 4.25 -1.84
N MET A 82 -1.88 4.70 -0.73
CA MET A 82 -3.34 4.66 -0.55
C MET A 82 -4.05 5.61 -1.53
N LYS A 83 -5.08 5.11 -2.22
CA LYS A 83 -5.90 5.94 -3.11
C LYS A 83 -6.87 6.77 -2.26
N LEU A 84 -6.61 8.08 -2.15
CA LEU A 84 -7.47 9.17 -1.66
C LEU A 84 -8.66 8.75 -0.77
N PHE A 85 -8.36 8.26 0.43
CA PHE A 85 -9.27 8.24 1.59
C PHE A 85 -8.53 8.55 2.90
N SER A 86 -7.25 8.89 2.85
CA SER A 86 -6.40 8.95 4.05
C SER A 86 -6.53 10.23 4.88
N GLY A 87 -7.36 11.21 4.50
CA GLY A 87 -7.38 12.53 5.17
C GLY A 87 -6.01 13.23 5.14
N LYS A 88 -5.10 12.75 4.29
CA LYS A 88 -3.76 13.31 4.12
C LYS A 88 -3.85 14.51 3.19
N PRO A 89 -3.13 15.61 3.48
CA PRO A 89 -3.09 16.76 2.58
C PRO A 89 -2.64 16.31 1.19
N LEU A 90 -3.01 17.08 0.17
CA LEU A 90 -2.53 16.89 -1.19
C LEU A 90 -0.99 16.92 -1.17
N HIS A 91 -0.35 15.75 -1.30
CA HIS A 91 1.11 15.65 -1.35
C HIS A 91 1.58 15.88 -2.79
N ILE A 92 2.31 16.96 -3.01
CA ILE A 92 2.98 17.25 -4.28
C ILE A 92 4.34 16.58 -4.22
N HIS A 93 4.57 15.58 -5.07
CA HIS A 93 5.82 14.81 -5.06
C HIS A 93 6.97 15.60 -5.68
N PHE A 94 8.01 15.88 -4.90
CA PHE A 94 9.27 16.42 -5.37
C PHE A 94 10.33 15.32 -5.41
N LYS A 95 10.97 15.14 -6.58
CA LYS A 95 12.08 14.21 -6.76
C LYS A 95 13.40 14.96 -6.67
N CYS A 96 14.28 14.56 -5.75
CA CYS A 96 15.65 15.06 -5.75
C CYS A 96 16.45 14.43 -6.89
N LEU A 97 16.92 15.23 -7.85
CA LEU A 97 17.75 14.76 -8.97
C LEU A 97 19.15 14.28 -8.54
N LYS A 98 19.57 14.58 -7.30
CA LYS A 98 20.90 14.25 -6.78
C LYS A 98 20.93 12.92 -6.01
N CYS A 99 19.94 12.65 -5.16
CA CYS A 99 19.90 11.45 -4.32
C CYS A 99 18.71 10.52 -4.62
N ASN A 100 17.87 10.89 -5.58
CA ASN A 100 16.73 10.09 -6.03
C ASN A 100 15.66 9.82 -4.97
N SER A 101 15.72 10.49 -3.81
CA SER A 101 14.68 10.42 -2.78
C SER A 101 13.44 11.21 -3.21
N ILE A 102 12.27 10.73 -2.77
CA ILE A 102 10.96 11.34 -3.03
C ILE A 102 10.46 11.95 -1.71
N ILE A 103 10.03 13.21 -1.75
CA ILE A 103 9.38 13.95 -0.65
C ILE A 103 8.00 14.37 -1.12
#